data_AF-A0A3S0C7V4-F1
#
_entry.id   AF-A0A3S0C7V4-F1
#
_cell.length_a   1.000
_cell.length_b   1.000
_cell.length_c   1.000
_cell.angle_alpha   90.00
_cell.angle_beta   90.00
_cell.angle_gamma   90.00
#
_symmetry.space_group_name_H-M   'P 1'
#
loop_
_entity.id
_entity.type
_entity.pdbx_description
1 polymer ?
#
loop_
_entity_poly.entity_id
_entity_poly.type
_entity_poly.pdbx_seq_one_letter_code
_entity_poly.pdbx_strand_id
1 'polypeptide(L)'
;MKAQALIFSMMLASPLVAPSFAATLGGITEPPKTEPPRTTVTTPKPTTVAPLPTGPQVTGLFRIVKPDGNTVIQQAPIGTGSSVINVINVATTDAFLTSNGKCAFNVKYDEVSGVAATGTTNRLFSNDTLIAQNIKIDLSANVLKTIWTQPYLVPGQNNVKIVVNADSATPSVGWVRVNVSGTCGAPTTTTTPPTTTPPKTEPPKTEPPRTEPPKTEPPRTTPPVTPPAPVVPKFTPGSAEWNNLFSAFGYSNYGVTQLKGKNFARYSELVKLNADITTVINAKVVDQPTYNALMSRWNSFVMDPAFQAAMKAITPSTDKK
;
A
#
# COMPACT_ATOMS: atom_id res chain seq x y z
N MET A 1 6.74 -28.84 13.36
CA MET A 1 7.32 -27.89 14.34
C MET A 1 6.68 -26.53 14.11
N LYS A 2 5.88 -26.01 15.05
CA LYS A 2 5.16 -24.73 14.91
C LYS A 2 6.13 -23.60 15.29
N ALA A 3 6.57 -22.79 14.32
CA ALA A 3 7.33 -21.58 14.58
C ALA A 3 6.36 -20.46 14.97
N GLN A 4 6.36 -20.07 16.25
CA GLN A 4 5.72 -18.86 16.73
C GLN A 4 6.50 -17.64 16.21
N ALA A 5 5.83 -16.79 15.43
CA ALA A 5 6.39 -15.52 14.98
C ALA A 5 6.33 -14.51 16.14
N LEU A 6 7.48 -14.29 16.78
CA LEU A 6 7.66 -13.23 17.78
C LEU A 6 7.90 -11.91 17.03
N ILE A 7 6.88 -11.06 16.93
CA ILE A 7 6.99 -9.72 16.34
C ILE A 7 7.56 -8.77 17.41
N PHE A 8 8.86 -8.49 17.33
CA PHE A 8 9.50 -7.43 18.11
C PHE A 8 9.15 -6.08 17.50
N SER A 9 8.18 -5.40 18.11
CA SER A 9 7.83 -4.01 17.82
C SER A 9 8.76 -3.10 18.65
N MET A 10 9.89 -2.68 18.09
CA MET A 10 10.69 -1.59 18.70
C MET A 10 9.97 -0.26 18.43
N MET A 11 9.29 0.26 19.45
CA MET A 11 8.74 1.61 19.47
C MET A 11 9.86 2.64 19.56
N LEU A 12 9.97 3.50 18.56
CA LEU A 12 10.64 4.81 18.67
C LEU A 12 9.61 5.80 19.21
N ALA A 13 9.70 6.11 20.52
CA ALA A 13 8.94 7.18 21.14
C ALA A 13 9.64 8.52 20.90
N SER A 14 8.93 9.47 20.28
CA SER A 14 9.35 10.87 20.18
C SER A 14 8.62 11.71 21.22
N PRO A 15 9.29 12.54 22.05
CA PRO A 15 8.61 13.47 22.94
C PRO A 15 8.19 14.75 22.19
N LEU A 16 6.93 15.13 22.39
CA LEU A 16 6.35 16.43 22.04
C LEU A 16 6.82 17.50 23.05
N VAL A 17 7.46 18.56 22.56
CA VAL A 17 7.70 19.79 23.32
C VAL A 17 6.79 20.88 22.72
N ALA A 18 5.90 21.42 23.53
CA ALA A 18 5.10 22.60 23.21
C ALA A 18 5.79 23.86 23.78
N PRO A 19 5.81 24.99 23.05
CA PRO A 19 6.07 26.28 23.69
C PRO A 19 4.76 26.97 24.09
N SER A 20 4.67 27.34 25.36
CA SER A 20 3.67 28.28 25.89
C SER A 20 4.14 29.71 25.64
N PHE A 21 3.37 30.49 24.88
CA PHE A 21 3.50 31.96 24.86
C PHE A 21 2.30 32.56 25.58
N ALA A 22 2.56 33.15 26.76
CA ALA A 22 1.67 34.08 27.42
C ALA A 22 2.25 35.49 27.24
N ALA A 23 1.45 36.41 26.71
CA ALA A 23 1.74 37.83 26.73
C ALA A 23 0.46 38.58 27.12
N THR A 24 0.45 39.03 28.38
CA THR A 24 -0.44 40.05 28.94
C THR A 24 0.40 41.30 29.09
N LEU A 25 -0.06 42.45 28.58
CA LEU A 25 0.31 43.86 28.85
C LEU A 25 -0.42 44.66 27.76
N GLY A 26 -1.08 45.80 27.93
CA GLY A 26 -1.30 46.72 29.03
C GLY A 26 -2.09 47.89 28.41
N GLY A 27 -3.05 48.45 29.13
CA GLY A 27 -3.92 49.52 28.62
C GLY A 27 -3.20 50.85 28.48
N ILE A 28 -3.59 51.62 27.47
CA ILE A 28 -3.38 53.07 27.39
C ILE A 28 -4.67 53.68 26.81
N THR A 29 -5.23 54.62 27.55
CA THR A 29 -6.44 55.40 27.26
C THR A 29 -6.16 56.50 26.23
N GLU A 30 -6.98 56.58 25.17
CA GLU A 30 -7.01 57.70 24.21
C GLU A 30 -8.27 58.59 24.40
N PRO A 31 -8.20 59.90 24.07
CA PRO A 31 -9.26 60.90 24.29
C PRO A 31 -10.35 60.91 23.19
N PRO A 32 -11.49 61.61 23.39
CA PRO A 32 -12.71 61.36 22.63
C PRO A 32 -12.66 61.96 21.23
N LYS A 33 -12.98 61.13 20.23
CA LYS A 33 -13.13 61.54 18.83
C LYS A 33 -14.61 61.45 18.42
N THR A 34 -15.06 62.52 17.80
CA THR A 34 -16.43 62.85 17.37
C THR A 34 -17.06 61.77 16.48
N GLU A 35 -18.30 61.36 16.81
CA GLU A 35 -19.10 60.32 16.13
C GLU A 35 -19.68 60.80 14.78
N PRO A 36 -19.45 60.07 13.67
CA PRO A 36 -20.30 60.06 12.48
C PRO A 36 -21.48 59.07 12.62
N PRO A 37 -22.52 59.17 11.78
CA PRO A 37 -23.84 58.55 12.00
C PRO A 37 -23.78 57.01 12.17
N ARG A 38 -24.40 56.57 13.27
CA ARG A 38 -24.52 55.19 13.72
C ARG A 38 -25.31 54.37 12.70
N THR A 39 -24.60 53.61 11.87
CA THR A 39 -25.20 52.54 11.07
C THR A 39 -25.33 51.33 11.99
N THR A 40 -26.56 50.92 12.30
CA THR A 40 -26.84 49.75 13.13
C THR A 40 -26.42 48.49 12.37
N VAL A 41 -25.14 48.11 12.47
CA VAL A 41 -24.65 46.81 12.02
C VAL A 41 -25.26 45.78 12.96
N THR A 42 -26.33 45.13 12.51
CA THR A 42 -26.87 43.95 13.18
C THR A 42 -25.78 42.87 13.13
N THR A 43 -25.15 42.59 14.27
CA THR A 43 -24.17 41.51 14.38
C THR A 43 -24.80 40.22 13.89
N PRO A 44 -24.17 39.49 12.94
CA PRO A 44 -24.69 38.21 12.48
C PRO A 44 -24.86 37.31 13.70
N LYS A 45 -26.08 36.82 13.92
CA LYS A 45 -26.39 35.83 14.96
C LYS A 45 -25.38 34.68 14.82
N PRO A 46 -24.61 34.33 15.88
CA PRO A 46 -23.64 33.25 15.81
C PRO A 46 -24.32 32.02 15.26
N THR A 47 -23.87 31.58 14.08
CA THR A 47 -24.43 30.41 13.41
C THR A 47 -24.21 29.23 14.36
N THR A 48 -25.31 28.64 14.81
CA THR A 48 -25.29 27.49 15.71
C THR A 48 -24.46 26.40 15.05
N VAL A 49 -23.24 26.17 15.55
CA VAL A 49 -22.35 25.14 15.02
C VAL A 49 -23.07 23.82 15.21
N ALA A 50 -23.32 23.10 14.11
CA ALA A 50 -23.95 21.79 14.17
C ALA A 50 -23.19 20.91 15.18
N PRO A 51 -23.89 20.15 16.05
CA PRO A 51 -23.23 19.33 17.06
C PRO A 51 -22.22 18.40 16.39
N LEU A 52 -20.99 18.39 16.91
CA LEU A 52 -19.94 17.54 16.36
C LEU A 52 -20.38 16.08 16.46
N PRO A 53 -20.20 15.28 15.40
CA PRO A 53 -20.48 13.86 15.44
C PRO A 53 -19.66 13.20 16.55
N THR A 54 -20.31 12.33 17.32
CA THR A 54 -19.75 11.72 18.53
C THR A 54 -18.73 10.61 18.26
N GLY A 55 -18.51 10.23 17.01
CA GLY A 55 -17.58 9.16 16.62
C GLY A 55 -16.51 9.63 15.63
N PRO A 56 -15.50 8.79 15.34
CA PRO A 56 -14.52 9.05 14.29
C PRO A 56 -15.20 9.31 12.94
N GLN A 57 -14.81 10.40 12.29
CA GLN A 57 -15.30 10.78 10.97
C GLN A 57 -14.15 11.05 10.04
N VAL A 58 -14.31 10.62 8.79
CA VAL A 58 -13.47 11.12 7.70
C VAL A 58 -13.81 12.60 7.46
N THR A 59 -12.79 13.43 7.29
CA THR A 59 -12.99 14.86 7.01
C THR A 59 -11.94 15.39 6.04
N GLY A 60 -12.22 16.56 5.46
CA GLY A 60 -11.27 17.29 4.63
C GLY A 60 -11.00 16.62 3.28
N LEU A 61 -9.71 16.42 2.99
CA LEU A 61 -9.21 16.11 1.64
C LEU A 61 -8.59 14.71 1.58
N PHE A 62 -8.95 13.97 0.53
CA PHE A 62 -8.21 12.81 0.07
C PHE A 62 -7.06 13.28 -0.81
N ARG A 63 -5.83 12.95 -0.43
CA ARG A 63 -4.59 13.39 -1.08
C ARG A 63 -3.82 12.18 -1.60
N ILE A 64 -3.43 12.23 -2.87
CA ILE A 64 -2.41 11.33 -3.42
C ILE A 64 -1.09 12.10 -3.35
N VAL A 65 -0.07 11.50 -2.71
CA VAL A 65 1.22 12.14 -2.45
C VAL A 65 2.37 11.35 -3.08
N LYS A 66 3.50 12.02 -3.29
CA LYS A 66 4.75 11.36 -3.70
C LYS A 66 5.30 10.45 -2.59
N PRO A 67 6.30 9.60 -2.88
CA PRO A 67 6.97 8.77 -1.87
C PRO A 67 7.58 9.53 -0.69
N ASP A 68 7.87 10.83 -0.85
CA ASP A 68 8.31 11.71 0.25
C ASP A 68 7.23 11.97 1.31
N GLY A 69 5.98 11.60 1.03
CA GLY A 69 4.83 11.81 1.90
C GLY A 69 4.30 13.25 1.93
N ASN A 70 5.04 14.22 1.42
CA ASN A 70 4.75 15.64 1.63
C ASN A 70 4.30 16.34 0.36
N THR A 71 4.82 15.94 -0.80
CA THR A 71 4.43 16.53 -2.08
C THR A 71 3.10 15.96 -2.52
N VAL A 72 2.06 16.80 -2.53
CA VAL A 72 0.74 16.44 -3.06
C VAL A 72 0.81 16.39 -4.59
N ILE A 73 0.42 15.25 -5.16
CA ILE A 73 0.26 15.06 -6.60
C ILE A 73 -1.12 15.60 -7.01
N GLN A 74 -2.16 15.14 -6.31
CA GLN A 74 -3.54 15.55 -6.51
C GLN A 74 -4.34 15.42 -5.21
N GLN A 75 -5.43 16.17 -5.10
CA GLN A 75 -6.33 16.09 -3.97
C GLN A 75 -7.77 16.43 -4.34
N ALA A 76 -8.71 15.87 -3.60
CA ALA A 76 -10.13 16.20 -3.73
C ALA A 76 -10.85 16.13 -2.38
N PRO A 77 -11.94 16.89 -2.19
CA PRO A 77 -12.80 16.74 -1.02
C PRO A 77 -13.42 15.35 -0.97
N ILE A 78 -13.58 14.80 0.23
CA ILE A 78 -14.24 13.52 0.44
C ILE A 78 -15.76 13.76 0.51
N GLY A 79 -16.50 13.13 -0.41
CA GLY A 79 -17.96 13.22 -0.45
C GLY A 79 -18.62 12.29 0.57
N THR A 80 -19.76 12.70 1.13
CA THR A 80 -20.53 11.90 2.10
C THR A 80 -21.51 10.92 1.44
N GLY A 81 -21.65 10.97 0.11
CA GLY A 81 -22.55 10.09 -0.65
C GLY A 81 -21.92 9.62 -1.97
N SER A 82 -22.44 8.51 -2.49
CA SER A 82 -21.98 7.92 -3.76
C SER A 82 -22.44 8.70 -5.00
N SER A 83 -23.36 9.66 -4.87
CA SER A 83 -23.93 10.41 -5.99
C SER A 83 -23.09 11.63 -6.41
N VAL A 84 -22.31 12.21 -5.48
CA VAL A 84 -21.45 13.36 -5.74
C VAL A 84 -20.02 12.99 -5.37
N ILE A 85 -19.33 12.38 -6.33
CA ILE A 85 -17.97 11.89 -6.12
C ILE A 85 -16.99 12.83 -6.81
N ASN A 86 -16.18 13.53 -6.02
CA ASN A 86 -15.08 14.34 -6.55
C ASN A 86 -14.03 13.43 -7.21
N VAL A 87 -13.44 13.90 -8.30
CA VAL A 87 -12.54 13.10 -9.16
C VAL A 87 -11.10 13.55 -9.00
N ILE A 88 -10.21 12.60 -8.78
CA ILE A 88 -8.76 12.74 -8.82
C ILE A 88 -8.24 11.98 -10.05
N ASN A 89 -7.43 12.63 -10.88
CA ASN A 89 -6.79 11.99 -12.03
C ASN A 89 -5.29 11.83 -11.75
N VAL A 90 -4.78 10.61 -11.82
CA VAL A 90 -3.36 10.29 -11.66
C VAL A 90 -2.89 9.37 -12.78
N ALA A 91 -1.59 9.33 -13.01
CA ALA A 91 -0.97 8.48 -14.01
C ALA A 91 -0.22 7.30 -13.39
N THR A 92 0.06 6.28 -14.20
CA THR A 92 0.95 5.17 -13.83
C THR A 92 2.33 5.68 -13.40
N THR A 93 2.80 6.82 -13.93
CA THR A 93 4.07 7.47 -13.55
C THR A 93 4.05 8.10 -12.16
N ASP A 94 2.88 8.36 -11.60
CA ASP A 94 2.71 8.89 -10.24
C ASP A 94 2.72 7.77 -9.18
N ALA A 95 2.56 6.52 -9.63
CA ALA A 95 2.61 5.36 -8.76
C ALA A 95 4.05 5.09 -8.30
N PHE A 96 4.22 4.80 -7.01
CA PHE A 96 5.55 4.47 -6.48
C PHE A 96 5.96 3.03 -6.80
N LEU A 97 4.98 2.16 -7.05
CA LEU A 97 5.16 0.77 -7.42
C LEU A 97 4.08 0.36 -8.42
N THR A 98 4.47 -0.41 -9.43
CA THR A 98 3.55 -1.08 -10.36
C THR A 98 3.80 -2.58 -10.30
N SER A 99 2.72 -3.36 -10.15
CA SER A 99 2.80 -4.82 -10.08
C SER A 99 1.46 -5.45 -10.44
N ASN A 100 1.49 -6.49 -11.28
CA ASN A 100 0.31 -7.30 -11.65
C ASN A 100 -0.90 -6.45 -12.13
N GLY A 101 -0.64 -5.42 -12.94
CA GLY A 101 -1.69 -4.54 -13.45
C GLY A 101 -2.31 -3.60 -12.40
N LYS A 102 -1.62 -3.39 -11.27
CA LYS A 102 -2.04 -2.47 -10.22
C LYS A 102 -0.96 -1.44 -9.92
N CYS A 103 -1.39 -0.21 -9.69
CA CYS A 103 -0.57 0.92 -9.28
C CYS A 103 -0.72 1.15 -7.78
N ALA A 104 0.38 1.16 -7.04
CA ALA A 104 0.39 1.55 -5.64
C ALA A 104 0.63 3.06 -5.53
N PHE A 105 -0.23 3.73 -4.78
CA PHE A 105 -0.13 5.17 -4.52
C PHE A 105 0.06 5.42 -3.02
N ASN A 106 0.74 6.50 -2.65
CA ASN A 106 0.71 6.97 -1.27
C ASN A 106 -0.52 7.87 -1.10
N VAL A 107 -1.36 7.55 -0.13
CA VAL A 107 -2.60 8.26 0.13
C VAL A 107 -2.59 8.82 1.54
N LYS A 108 -3.03 10.07 1.68
CA LYS A 108 -3.32 10.72 2.96
C LYS A 108 -4.78 11.17 3.01
N TYR A 109 -5.42 10.99 4.15
CA TYR A 109 -6.74 11.55 4.45
C TYR A 109 -6.81 11.94 5.92
N ASP A 110 -7.68 12.90 6.25
CA ASP A 110 -7.80 13.38 7.62
C ASP A 110 -9.01 12.75 8.32
N GLU A 111 -8.84 12.58 9.62
CA GLU A 111 -9.87 12.10 10.52
C GLU A 111 -9.98 13.02 11.71
N VAL A 112 -11.20 13.19 12.20
CA VAL A 112 -11.47 13.88 13.45
C VAL A 112 -12.54 13.09 14.20
N SER A 113 -12.49 13.12 15.52
CA SER A 113 -13.53 12.54 16.36
C SER A 113 -13.95 13.53 17.43
N GLY A 114 -15.25 13.67 17.69
CA GLY A 114 -15.74 14.51 18.79
C GLY A 114 -15.35 13.99 20.17
N VAL A 115 -15.01 12.69 20.26
CA VAL A 115 -14.58 12.01 21.49
C VAL A 115 -13.27 11.26 21.26
N ALA A 116 -12.57 10.86 22.31
CA ALA A 116 -11.41 9.99 22.15
C ALA A 116 -11.85 8.60 21.69
N ALA A 117 -11.13 8.02 20.75
CA ALA A 117 -11.35 6.66 20.26
C ALA A 117 -10.02 5.91 20.20
N THR A 118 -10.01 4.64 20.59
CA THR A 118 -8.79 3.82 20.60
C THR A 118 -9.00 2.56 19.80
N GLY A 119 -7.91 2.06 19.20
CA GLY A 119 -7.90 0.78 18.52
C GLY A 119 -8.78 0.73 17.26
N THR A 120 -9.13 1.85 16.65
CA THR A 120 -10.07 1.86 15.51
C THR A 120 -9.42 1.25 14.26
N THR A 121 -10.29 0.73 13.38
CA THR A 121 -9.91 0.15 12.08
C THR A 121 -10.47 1.00 10.95
N ASN A 122 -9.65 1.37 9.98
CA ASN A 122 -10.10 2.02 8.75
C ASN A 122 -9.86 1.10 7.56
N ARG A 123 -10.85 1.01 6.66
CA ARG A 123 -10.79 0.20 5.44
C ARG A 123 -11.03 1.08 4.22
N LEU A 124 -10.22 0.90 3.19
CA LEU A 124 -10.44 1.51 1.89
C LEU A 124 -10.84 0.43 0.90
N PHE A 125 -11.90 0.68 0.15
CA PHE A 125 -12.36 -0.19 -0.93
C PHE A 125 -12.26 0.54 -2.26
N SER A 126 -11.87 -0.15 -3.33
CA SER A 126 -12.05 0.32 -4.71
C SER A 126 -13.06 -0.59 -5.38
N ASN A 127 -14.18 -0.03 -5.87
CA ASN A 127 -15.24 -0.81 -6.53
C ASN A 127 -15.64 -2.03 -5.67
N ASP A 128 -15.90 -1.78 -4.39
CA ASP A 128 -16.26 -2.76 -3.34
C ASP A 128 -15.22 -3.84 -3.00
N THR A 129 -14.02 -3.78 -3.59
CA THR A 129 -12.90 -4.65 -3.21
C THR A 129 -12.02 -3.95 -2.19
N LEU A 130 -11.68 -4.62 -1.07
CA LEU A 130 -10.75 -4.08 -0.07
C LEU A 130 -9.36 -3.89 -0.69
N ILE A 131 -8.83 -2.68 -0.64
CA ILE A 131 -7.54 -2.31 -1.23
C ILE A 131 -6.50 -1.82 -0.21
N ALA A 132 -6.94 -1.40 0.97
CA ALA A 132 -6.05 -1.05 2.08
C ALA A 132 -6.78 -1.14 3.43
N GLN A 133 -6.04 -1.44 4.49
CA GLN A 133 -6.55 -1.46 5.86
C GLN A 133 -5.51 -0.88 6.82
N ASN A 134 -5.96 -0.02 7.73
CA ASN A 134 -5.16 0.53 8.82
C ASN A 134 -5.84 0.11 10.13
N ILE A 135 -5.07 -0.43 11.07
CA ILE A 135 -5.58 -0.96 12.35
C ILE A 135 -4.91 -0.24 13.50
N LYS A 136 -5.52 -0.33 14.69
CA LYS A 136 -4.97 0.24 15.93
C LYS A 136 -4.76 1.75 15.86
N ILE A 137 -5.75 2.46 15.31
CA ILE A 137 -5.71 3.92 15.23
C ILE A 137 -6.32 4.51 16.51
N ASP A 138 -5.52 5.32 17.19
CA ASP A 138 -6.00 6.11 18.33
C ASP A 138 -6.23 7.57 17.91
N LEU A 139 -7.38 8.13 18.29
CA LEU A 139 -7.81 9.49 18.02
C LEU A 139 -8.05 10.20 19.35
N SER A 140 -7.47 11.40 19.50
CA SER A 140 -7.80 12.30 20.60
C SER A 140 -9.06 13.09 20.25
N ALA A 141 -9.88 13.40 21.25
CA ALA A 141 -11.08 14.20 21.06
C ALA A 141 -10.75 15.56 20.44
N ASN A 142 -11.45 15.92 19.36
CA ASN A 142 -11.35 17.16 18.61
C ASN A 142 -9.96 17.45 18.03
N VAL A 143 -9.11 16.43 17.88
CA VAL A 143 -7.80 16.58 17.23
C VAL A 143 -7.86 15.95 15.85
N LEU A 144 -7.45 16.74 14.83
CA LEU A 144 -7.30 16.23 13.48
C LEU A 144 -6.08 15.31 13.40
N LYS A 145 -6.28 14.12 12.84
CA LYS A 145 -5.22 13.14 12.59
C LYS A 145 -5.17 12.82 11.11
N THR A 146 -4.00 12.93 10.51
CA THR A 146 -3.77 12.47 9.14
C THR A 146 -3.39 10.99 9.14
N ILE A 147 -4.14 10.19 8.41
CA ILE A 147 -3.84 8.78 8.16
C ILE A 147 -3.08 8.65 6.85
N TRP A 148 -2.00 7.87 6.85
CA TRP A 148 -1.24 7.52 5.66
C TRP A 148 -1.42 6.04 5.36
N THR A 149 -1.81 5.71 4.12
CA THR A 149 -1.92 4.33 3.66
C THR A 149 -1.48 4.17 2.21
N GLN A 150 -1.39 2.93 1.72
CA GLN A 150 -0.89 2.59 0.38
C GLN A 150 -1.86 1.65 -0.36
N PRO A 151 -2.94 2.18 -0.98
CA PRO A 151 -3.86 1.35 -1.74
C PRO A 151 -3.28 1.00 -3.11
N TYR A 152 -3.64 -0.19 -3.59
CA TYR A 152 -3.41 -0.63 -4.97
C TYR A 152 -4.65 -0.38 -5.81
N LEU A 153 -4.53 0.48 -6.81
CA LEU A 153 -5.60 0.83 -7.75
C LEU A 153 -5.33 0.22 -9.12
N VAL A 154 -6.40 -0.09 -9.86
CA VAL A 154 -6.29 -0.58 -11.25
C VAL A 154 -6.33 0.58 -12.23
N PRO A 155 -5.79 0.42 -13.45
CA PRO A 155 -6.03 1.36 -14.55
C PRO A 155 -7.52 1.63 -14.75
N GLY A 156 -7.84 2.87 -15.12
CA GLY A 156 -9.22 3.35 -15.29
C GLY A 156 -9.84 3.89 -14.00
N GLN A 157 -11.16 3.78 -13.92
CA GLN A 157 -11.95 4.40 -12.85
C GLN A 157 -12.01 3.53 -11.59
N ASN A 158 -11.68 4.13 -10.45
CA ASN A 158 -11.77 3.52 -9.13
C ASN A 158 -12.73 4.35 -8.27
N ASN A 159 -13.89 3.80 -7.89
CA ASN A 159 -14.75 4.44 -6.89
C ASN A 159 -14.23 4.02 -5.51
N VAL A 160 -13.49 4.91 -4.86
CA VAL A 160 -12.83 4.65 -3.58
C VAL A 160 -13.77 5.00 -2.43
N LYS A 161 -14.14 3.99 -1.64
CA LYS A 161 -14.92 4.09 -0.40
C LYS A 161 -13.97 4.05 0.80
N ILE A 162 -13.95 5.11 1.59
CA ILE A 162 -13.22 5.18 2.87
C ILE A 162 -14.21 4.86 3.98
N VAL A 163 -13.98 3.78 4.72
CA VAL A 163 -14.79 3.38 5.88
C VAL A 163 -13.94 3.56 7.14
N VAL A 164 -14.30 4.56 7.94
CA VAL A 164 -13.60 4.92 9.19
C VAL A 164 -14.29 4.25 10.36
N ASN A 165 -13.49 3.71 11.27
CA ASN A 165 -13.98 2.91 12.39
C ASN A 165 -14.90 1.75 11.94
N ALA A 166 -14.42 0.99 10.96
CA ALA A 166 -15.15 0.00 10.18
C ALA A 166 -15.73 -1.17 11.00
N ASP A 167 -15.26 -1.37 12.22
CA ASP A 167 -15.75 -2.41 13.13
C ASP A 167 -16.79 -1.87 14.14
N SER A 168 -17.11 -0.56 14.07
CA SER A 168 -18.18 0.07 14.84
C SER A 168 -19.56 -0.25 14.25
N ALA A 169 -20.60 -0.19 15.08
CA ALA A 169 -22.00 -0.22 14.64
C ALA A 169 -22.38 0.99 13.76
N THR A 170 -21.63 2.09 13.87
CA THR A 170 -21.88 3.35 13.14
C THR A 170 -20.60 3.85 12.47
N PRO A 171 -20.10 3.15 11.44
CA PRO A 171 -18.91 3.60 10.73
C PRO A 171 -19.18 4.89 9.96
N SER A 172 -18.18 5.74 9.85
CA SER A 172 -18.24 6.91 8.95
C SER A 172 -17.79 6.48 7.56
N VAL A 173 -18.50 6.95 6.53
CA VAL A 173 -18.22 6.58 5.14
C VAL A 173 -18.02 7.83 4.29
N GLY A 174 -16.90 7.84 3.56
CA GLY A 174 -16.57 8.85 2.57
C GLY A 174 -16.28 8.25 1.20
N TRP A 175 -16.47 9.04 0.16
CA TRP A 175 -16.28 8.64 -1.24
C TRP A 175 -15.39 9.62 -2.01
N VAL A 176 -14.53 9.06 -2.85
CA VAL A 176 -13.74 9.79 -3.85
C VAL A 176 -13.56 8.91 -5.09
N ARG A 177 -13.42 9.50 -6.27
CA ARG A 177 -13.16 8.78 -7.52
C ARG A 177 -11.72 9.02 -7.90
N VAL A 178 -10.99 7.95 -8.16
CA VAL A 178 -9.62 8.03 -8.66
C VAL A 178 -9.57 7.41 -10.04
N ASN A 179 -9.25 8.23 -11.05
CA ASN A 179 -8.99 7.76 -12.40
C ASN A 179 -7.48 7.58 -12.57
N VAL A 180 -7.05 6.36 -12.89
CA VAL A 180 -5.65 6.02 -13.10
C VAL A 180 -5.40 5.83 -14.58
N SER A 181 -4.57 6.67 -15.19
CA SER A 181 -4.15 6.50 -16.59
C SER A 181 -2.92 5.59 -16.73
N GLY A 182 -2.74 4.99 -17.91
CA GLY A 182 -1.67 4.04 -18.21
C GLY A 182 -2.05 2.58 -17.93
N THR A 183 -1.05 1.70 -17.78
CA THR A 183 -1.27 0.24 -17.69
C THR A 183 -0.97 -0.36 -16.32
N CYS A 184 -0.36 0.39 -15.40
CA CYS A 184 0.07 -0.14 -14.10
C CYS A 184 0.92 -1.44 -14.19
N GLY A 185 1.71 -1.58 -15.25
CA GLY A 185 2.51 -2.78 -15.48
C GLY A 185 1.70 -4.00 -15.91
N ALA A 186 0.41 -3.85 -16.23
CA ALA A 186 -0.31 -4.88 -16.97
C ALA A 186 0.40 -5.09 -18.31
N PRO A 187 0.62 -6.34 -18.75
CA PRO A 187 1.07 -6.57 -20.12
C PRO A 187 0.05 -5.88 -21.02
N THR A 188 0.54 -5.03 -21.92
CA THR A 188 -0.30 -4.47 -22.98
C THR A 188 -0.93 -5.65 -23.68
N THR A 189 -2.21 -5.89 -23.44
CA THR A 189 -2.98 -6.86 -24.20
C THR A 189 -3.07 -6.27 -25.60
N THR A 190 -2.08 -6.60 -26.44
CA THR A 190 -2.15 -6.37 -27.88
C THR A 190 -3.38 -7.12 -28.32
N THR A 191 -4.49 -6.39 -28.43
CA THR A 191 -5.74 -6.94 -28.93
C THR A 191 -5.42 -7.24 -30.38
N THR A 192 -5.11 -8.51 -30.68
CA THR A 192 -4.97 -8.94 -32.06
C THR A 192 -6.28 -8.56 -32.75
N PRO A 193 -6.24 -7.82 -33.87
CA PRO A 193 -7.44 -7.44 -34.57
C PRO A 193 -8.29 -8.69 -34.82
N PRO A 194 -9.63 -8.61 -34.64
CA PRO A 194 -10.50 -9.77 -34.73
C PRO A 194 -10.25 -10.45 -36.08
N THR A 195 -9.74 -11.67 -36.03
CA THR A 195 -9.51 -12.47 -37.23
C THR A 195 -10.88 -12.95 -37.68
N THR A 196 -11.51 -12.22 -38.59
CA THR A 196 -12.72 -12.65 -39.27
C THR A 196 -12.36 -13.85 -40.15
N THR A 197 -12.69 -15.05 -39.70
CA THR A 197 -12.60 -16.24 -40.54
C THR A 197 -13.73 -16.17 -41.58
N PRO A 198 -13.42 -16.25 -42.89
CA PRO A 198 -14.45 -16.24 -43.92
C PRO A 198 -15.33 -17.49 -43.81
N PRO A 199 -16.63 -17.41 -44.14
CA PRO A 199 -17.56 -18.53 -44.03
C PRO A 199 -17.12 -19.66 -44.97
N LYS A 200 -16.87 -20.85 -44.41
CA LYS A 200 -16.50 -22.04 -45.15
C LYS A 200 -17.76 -22.71 -45.70
N THR A 201 -17.95 -22.68 -47.02
CA THR A 201 -18.99 -23.44 -47.72
C THR A 201 -18.41 -24.80 -48.13
N GLU A 202 -18.94 -25.90 -47.60
CA GLU A 202 -18.52 -27.26 -47.98
C GLU A 202 -19.35 -27.81 -49.15
N PRO A 203 -18.72 -28.36 -50.21
CA PRO A 203 -19.40 -29.04 -51.29
C PRO A 203 -19.79 -30.49 -50.91
N PRO A 204 -20.83 -31.08 -51.54
CA PRO A 204 -21.35 -32.38 -51.19
C PRO A 204 -20.38 -33.50 -51.60
N LYS A 205 -20.04 -34.37 -50.64
CA LYS A 205 -19.11 -35.49 -50.82
C LYS A 205 -19.90 -36.75 -51.24
N THR A 206 -19.54 -37.31 -52.39
CA THR A 206 -20.03 -38.64 -52.84
C THR A 206 -18.87 -39.62 -52.74
N GLU A 207 -19.01 -40.70 -51.97
CA GLU A 207 -17.96 -41.71 -51.78
C GLU A 207 -18.21 -42.96 -52.67
N PRO A 208 -17.20 -43.45 -53.40
CA PRO A 208 -17.25 -44.75 -54.09
C PRO A 208 -16.85 -45.91 -53.14
N PRO A 209 -17.26 -47.16 -53.46
CA PRO A 209 -17.03 -48.30 -52.57
C PRO A 209 -15.56 -48.72 -52.59
N ARG A 210 -14.99 -48.91 -51.39
CA ARG A 210 -13.60 -49.33 -51.19
C ARG A 210 -13.55 -50.79 -50.74
N THR A 211 -12.83 -51.61 -51.50
CA THR A 211 -12.47 -52.99 -51.15
C THR A 211 -11.12 -52.99 -50.44
N GLU A 212 -11.03 -53.61 -49.26
CA GLU A 212 -9.80 -53.69 -48.45
C GLU A 212 -8.97 -54.94 -48.77
N PRO A 213 -7.64 -54.83 -48.94
CA PRO A 213 -6.72 -55.96 -48.95
C PRO A 213 -6.24 -56.33 -47.54
N PRO A 214 -5.82 -57.58 -47.30
CA PRO A 214 -5.49 -58.08 -45.96
C PRO A 214 -4.18 -57.49 -45.44
N LYS A 215 -4.20 -57.08 -44.18
CA LYS A 215 -3.10 -56.40 -43.49
C LYS A 215 -2.32 -57.39 -42.63
N THR A 216 -1.02 -57.53 -42.88
CA THR A 216 -0.08 -58.27 -42.01
C THR A 216 0.67 -57.25 -41.14
N GLU A 217 0.55 -57.37 -39.82
CA GLU A 217 1.22 -56.47 -38.87
C GLU A 217 2.65 -56.93 -38.54
N PRO A 218 3.66 -56.03 -38.59
CA PRO A 218 4.99 -56.31 -38.06
C PRO A 218 5.05 -56.13 -36.53
N PRO A 219 5.98 -56.81 -35.84
CA PRO A 219 6.07 -56.78 -34.39
C PRO A 219 6.56 -55.42 -33.89
N ARG A 220 5.84 -54.88 -32.90
CA ARG A 220 6.06 -53.54 -32.33
C ARG A 220 6.91 -53.65 -31.05
N THR A 221 8.15 -53.20 -31.11
CA THR A 221 8.98 -52.96 -29.92
C THR A 221 8.70 -51.56 -29.37
N THR A 222 8.21 -51.48 -28.13
CA THR A 222 7.93 -50.23 -27.43
C THR A 222 9.20 -49.64 -26.81
N PRO A 223 9.55 -48.37 -27.09
CA PRO A 223 10.63 -47.68 -26.38
C PRO A 223 10.23 -47.40 -24.92
N PRO A 224 11.20 -47.32 -23.99
CA PRO A 224 10.93 -47.05 -22.58
C PRO A 224 10.34 -45.66 -22.39
N VAL A 225 9.24 -45.58 -21.64
CA VAL A 225 8.54 -44.34 -21.31
C VAL A 225 9.25 -43.68 -20.13
N THR A 226 9.98 -42.60 -20.38
CA THR A 226 10.49 -41.73 -19.31
C THR A 226 9.34 -40.84 -18.83
N PRO A 227 8.94 -40.88 -17.54
CA PRO A 227 7.85 -40.05 -17.04
C PRO A 227 8.18 -38.55 -17.13
N PRO A 228 7.22 -37.70 -17.50
CA PRO A 228 7.42 -36.25 -17.56
C PRO A 228 7.75 -35.70 -16.17
N ALA A 229 8.76 -34.83 -16.11
CA ALA A 229 9.18 -34.18 -14.87
C ALA A 229 8.00 -33.42 -14.22
N PRO A 230 7.81 -33.51 -12.90
CA PRO A 230 6.70 -32.87 -12.21
C PRO A 230 6.77 -31.35 -12.40
N VAL A 231 5.67 -30.77 -12.87
CA VAL A 231 5.50 -29.33 -13.01
C VAL A 231 5.44 -28.74 -11.59
N VAL A 232 6.53 -28.13 -11.14
CA VAL A 232 6.56 -27.44 -9.85
C VAL A 232 5.62 -26.23 -9.94
N PRO A 233 4.59 -26.12 -9.08
CA PRO A 233 3.69 -24.98 -9.10
C PRO A 233 4.47 -23.69 -8.85
N LYS A 234 4.29 -22.70 -9.74
CA LYS A 234 4.92 -21.38 -9.61
C LYS A 234 4.39 -20.71 -8.35
N PHE A 235 5.24 -20.60 -7.33
CA PHE A 235 4.93 -19.81 -6.15
C PHE A 235 4.87 -18.34 -6.54
N THR A 236 3.72 -17.69 -6.30
CA THR A 236 3.58 -16.24 -6.39
C THR A 236 3.49 -15.73 -4.96
N PRO A 237 4.54 -15.08 -4.42
CA PRO A 237 4.49 -14.58 -3.05
C PRO A 237 3.34 -13.59 -2.90
N GLY A 238 2.60 -13.69 -1.80
CA GLY A 238 1.59 -12.72 -1.44
C GLY A 238 2.21 -11.37 -1.08
N SER A 239 1.36 -10.37 -0.85
CA SER A 239 1.81 -9.02 -0.48
C SER A 239 2.58 -9.00 0.85
N ALA A 240 2.24 -9.90 1.78
CA ALA A 240 2.91 -9.99 3.08
C ALA A 240 4.35 -10.52 2.93
N GLU A 241 4.54 -11.55 2.10
CA GLU A 241 5.85 -12.15 1.81
C GLU A 241 6.78 -11.16 1.11
N TRP A 242 6.26 -10.41 0.13
CA TRP A 242 7.02 -9.34 -0.52
C TRP A 242 7.41 -8.25 0.47
N ASN A 243 6.49 -7.80 1.33
CA ASN A 243 6.80 -6.80 2.36
C ASN A 243 7.93 -7.27 3.28
N ASN A 244 7.88 -8.53 3.74
CA ASN A 244 8.94 -9.11 4.57
C ASN A 244 10.30 -9.14 3.85
N LEU A 245 10.31 -9.49 2.56
CA LEU A 245 11.52 -9.53 1.75
C LEU A 245 12.11 -8.13 1.53
N PHE A 246 11.27 -7.12 1.27
CA PHE A 246 11.68 -5.72 1.15
C PHE A 246 12.21 -5.15 2.46
N SER A 247 11.60 -5.49 3.60
CA SER A 247 12.15 -5.13 4.92
C SER A 247 13.52 -5.76 5.13
N ALA A 248 13.68 -7.06 4.85
CA ALA A 248 14.97 -7.75 4.96
C ALA A 248 16.03 -7.13 4.02
N PHE A 249 15.65 -6.73 2.81
CA PHE A 249 16.50 -6.00 1.89
C PHE A 249 16.98 -4.67 2.47
N GLY A 250 16.06 -3.84 2.96
CA GLY A 250 16.39 -2.52 3.53
C GLY A 250 17.38 -2.63 4.70
N TYR A 251 17.09 -3.50 5.66
CA TYR A 251 17.96 -3.68 6.82
C TYR A 251 19.30 -4.36 6.47
N SER A 252 19.30 -5.35 5.59
CA SER A 252 20.55 -5.99 5.16
C SER A 252 21.45 -5.02 4.39
N ASN A 253 20.89 -4.19 3.51
CA ASN A 253 21.64 -3.17 2.76
C ASN A 253 22.24 -2.10 3.69
N TYR A 254 21.45 -1.65 4.67
CA TYR A 254 21.93 -0.74 5.70
C TYR A 254 23.06 -1.38 6.52
N GLY A 255 22.88 -2.63 6.97
CA GLY A 255 23.89 -3.38 7.70
C GLY A 255 25.20 -3.57 6.91
N VAL A 256 25.12 -3.93 5.62
CA VAL A 256 26.29 -4.04 4.72
C VAL A 256 27.03 -2.70 4.62
N THR A 257 26.31 -1.59 4.52
CA THR A 257 26.89 -0.25 4.41
C THR A 257 27.60 0.16 5.69
N GLN A 258 26.93 0.02 6.83
CA GLN A 258 27.37 0.58 8.11
C GLN A 258 28.38 -0.30 8.84
N LEU A 259 28.30 -1.63 8.68
CA LEU A 259 29.21 -2.58 9.31
C LEU A 259 30.49 -2.80 8.49
N LYS A 260 30.62 -2.16 7.33
CA LYS A 260 31.83 -2.24 6.51
C LYS A 260 33.04 -1.74 7.30
N GLY A 261 34.03 -2.62 7.48
CA GLY A 261 35.23 -2.31 8.25
C GLY A 261 35.02 -2.22 9.77
N LYS A 262 33.87 -2.67 10.30
CA LYS A 262 33.56 -2.67 11.75
C LYS A 262 33.83 -4.02 12.44
N ASN A 263 34.63 -4.89 11.83
CA ASN A 263 35.00 -6.22 12.34
C ASN A 263 33.81 -7.10 12.78
N PHE A 264 32.65 -6.94 12.15
CA PHE A 264 31.53 -7.85 12.38
C PHE A 264 31.85 -9.23 11.79
N ALA A 265 31.93 -10.26 12.64
CA ALA A 265 32.44 -11.59 12.27
C ALA A 265 31.69 -12.23 11.09
N ARG A 266 30.37 -12.00 10.97
CA ARG A 266 29.51 -12.54 9.91
C ARG A 266 29.23 -11.53 8.78
N TYR A 267 30.10 -10.53 8.61
CA TYR A 267 29.92 -9.50 7.59
C TYR A 267 29.86 -10.06 6.16
N SER A 268 30.72 -11.04 5.83
CA SER A 268 30.73 -11.69 4.51
C SER A 268 29.42 -12.43 4.22
N GLU A 269 28.85 -13.12 5.21
CA GLU A 269 27.54 -13.78 5.10
C GLU A 269 26.40 -12.76 4.89
N LEU A 270 26.48 -11.61 5.56
CA LEU A 270 25.50 -10.52 5.43
C LEU A 270 25.55 -9.92 4.01
N VAL A 271 26.74 -9.69 3.48
CA VAL A 271 26.95 -9.24 2.08
C VAL A 271 26.35 -10.23 1.10
N LYS A 272 26.60 -11.54 1.29
CA LYS A 272 26.03 -12.58 0.43
C LYS A 272 24.51 -12.61 0.52
N LEU A 273 23.93 -12.54 1.72
CA LEU A 273 22.48 -12.48 1.91
C LEU A 273 21.87 -11.27 1.22
N ASN A 274 22.48 -10.08 1.36
CA ASN A 274 21.99 -8.87 0.70
C ASN A 274 22.01 -9.01 -0.84
N ALA A 275 23.07 -9.58 -1.41
CA ALA A 275 23.17 -9.83 -2.85
C ALA A 275 22.09 -10.84 -3.34
N ASP A 276 21.87 -11.92 -2.59
CA ASP A 276 20.84 -12.92 -2.93
C ASP A 276 19.43 -12.30 -2.88
N ILE A 277 19.12 -11.51 -1.85
CA ILE A 277 17.84 -10.79 -1.75
C ILE A 277 17.68 -9.77 -2.89
N THR A 278 18.74 -9.04 -3.24
CA THR A 278 18.74 -8.06 -4.34
C THR A 278 18.40 -8.73 -5.67
N THR A 279 18.98 -9.91 -5.92
CA THR A 279 18.72 -10.70 -7.13
C THR A 279 17.24 -11.06 -7.23
N VAL A 280 16.64 -11.53 -6.13
CA VAL A 280 15.21 -11.88 -6.08
C VAL A 280 14.31 -10.66 -6.28
N ILE A 281 14.60 -9.54 -5.61
CA ILE A 281 13.80 -8.31 -5.75
C ILE A 281 13.83 -7.80 -7.19
N ASN A 282 15.00 -7.81 -7.83
CA ASN A 282 15.15 -7.37 -9.22
C ASN A 282 14.43 -8.31 -10.20
N ALA A 283 14.45 -9.61 -9.94
CA ALA A 283 13.75 -10.61 -10.77
C ALA A 283 12.22 -10.53 -10.62
N LYS A 284 11.70 -9.93 -9.54
CA LYS A 284 10.27 -9.88 -9.20
C LYS A 284 9.58 -11.24 -9.17
N VAL A 285 10.36 -12.32 -9.03
CA VAL A 285 9.90 -13.71 -9.00
C VAL A 285 10.81 -14.48 -8.03
N VAL A 286 10.20 -15.31 -7.19
CA VAL A 286 10.92 -16.22 -6.27
C VAL A 286 10.07 -17.45 -6.03
N ASP A 287 10.68 -18.63 -6.01
CA ASP A 287 9.99 -19.85 -5.59
C ASP A 287 9.91 -19.97 -4.06
N GLN A 288 8.98 -20.79 -3.57
CA GLN A 288 8.74 -20.94 -2.13
C GLN A 288 9.98 -21.44 -1.36
N PRO A 289 10.74 -22.44 -1.85
CA PRO A 289 11.99 -22.85 -1.22
C PRO A 289 13.01 -21.72 -1.07
N THR A 290 13.22 -20.93 -2.12
CA THR A 290 14.16 -19.81 -2.13
C THR A 290 13.73 -18.71 -1.17
N TYR A 291 12.44 -18.34 -1.17
CA TYR A 291 11.89 -17.38 -0.20
C TYR A 291 12.14 -17.84 1.24
N ASN A 292 11.80 -19.10 1.56
CA ASN A 292 11.99 -19.66 2.90
C ASN A 292 13.46 -19.67 3.32
N ALA A 293 14.38 -20.02 2.40
CA ALA A 293 15.82 -20.02 2.66
C ALA A 293 16.35 -18.60 2.95
N LEU A 294 15.92 -17.60 2.18
CA LEU A 294 16.31 -16.20 2.39
C LEU A 294 15.80 -15.68 3.74
N MET A 295 14.52 -15.90 4.04
CA MET A 295 13.93 -15.45 5.30
C MET A 295 14.51 -16.18 6.51
N SER A 296 14.83 -17.47 6.40
CA SER A 296 15.53 -18.21 7.46
C SER A 296 16.92 -17.62 7.73
N ARG A 297 17.71 -17.34 6.69
CA ARG A 297 19.01 -16.68 6.82
C ARG A 297 18.90 -15.29 7.42
N TRP A 298 17.93 -14.50 6.97
CA TRP A 298 17.63 -13.18 7.54
C TRP A 298 17.29 -13.25 9.02
N ASN A 299 16.37 -14.14 9.41
CA ASN A 299 15.99 -14.33 10.81
C ASN A 299 17.19 -14.78 11.66
N SER A 300 18.14 -15.53 11.10
CA SER A 300 19.38 -15.88 11.80
C SER A 300 20.29 -14.68 12.12
N PHE A 301 20.22 -13.59 11.33
CA PHE A 301 20.92 -12.34 11.66
C PHE A 301 20.13 -11.54 12.69
N VAL A 302 18.82 -11.39 12.51
CA VAL A 302 17.97 -10.62 13.43
C VAL A 302 18.03 -11.17 14.85
N MET A 303 18.14 -12.49 15.00
CA MET A 303 18.24 -13.16 16.30
C MET A 303 19.68 -13.29 16.83
N ASP A 304 20.70 -12.88 16.07
CA ASP A 304 22.10 -12.94 16.48
C ASP A 304 22.44 -11.76 17.42
N PRO A 305 22.80 -11.99 18.69
CA PRO A 305 23.13 -10.93 19.63
C PRO A 305 24.30 -10.05 19.15
N ALA A 306 25.27 -10.62 18.43
CA ALA A 306 26.41 -9.86 17.91
C ALA A 306 25.96 -8.91 16.79
N PHE A 307 25.03 -9.33 15.93
CA PHE A 307 24.45 -8.47 14.92
C PHE A 307 23.62 -7.34 15.56
N GLN A 308 22.78 -7.66 16.54
CA GLN A 308 22.01 -6.66 17.28
C GLN A 308 22.90 -5.62 17.96
N ALA A 309 23.97 -6.08 18.64
CA ALA A 309 24.94 -5.20 19.29
C ALA A 309 25.66 -4.29 18.27
N ALA A 310 26.08 -4.85 17.14
CA ALA A 310 26.75 -4.10 16.07
C ALA A 310 25.81 -3.04 15.46
N MET A 311 24.55 -3.39 15.20
CA MET A 311 23.53 -2.47 14.67
C MET A 311 23.16 -1.38 15.68
N LYS A 312 23.08 -1.70 16.97
CA LYS A 312 22.86 -0.70 18.03
C LYS A 312 24.01 0.30 18.12
N ALA A 313 25.26 -0.14 17.95
CA ALA A 313 26.44 0.72 18.03
C ALA A 313 26.53 1.76 16.89
N ILE A 314 25.92 1.48 15.74
CA ILE A 314 25.90 2.38 14.56
C ILE A 314 24.63 3.24 14.48
N THR A 315 23.59 2.91 15.24
CA THR A 315 22.35 3.69 15.24
C THR A 315 22.61 4.98 16.04
N PRO A 316 22.42 6.18 15.46
CA PRO A 316 22.62 7.43 16.18
C PRO A 316 21.72 7.44 17.41
N SER A 317 22.30 7.50 18.61
CA SER A 317 21.48 7.74 19.81
C SER A 317 20.96 9.17 19.74
N THR A 318 19.64 9.31 19.83
CA THR A 318 18.94 10.59 19.97
C THR A 318 19.27 11.33 21.27
N ASP A 319 20.03 10.73 22.19
CA ASP A 319 20.35 11.28 23.50
C ASP A 319 21.51 12.31 23.49
N LYS A 320 22.02 12.70 22.32
CA LYS A 320 22.92 13.85 22.19
C LYS A 320 22.13 15.10 21.82
N LYS A 321 21.36 15.63 22.78
CA LYS A 321 20.89 17.01 22.79
C LYS A 321 21.16 17.63 24.16
#